data_AF-A0A9P5WW30-F1
#
_entry.id   AF-A0A9P5WW30-F1
#
_cell.length_a   1.000
_cell.length_b   1.000
_cell.length_c   1.000
_cell.angle_alpha   90.00
_cell.angle_beta   90.00
_cell.angle_gamma   90.00
#
_symmetry.space_group_name_H-M   'P 1'
#
loop_
_entity.id
_entity.type
_entity.pdbx_description
1 polymer ?
#
loop_
_entity_poly.entity_id
_entity_poly.type
_entity_poly.pdbx_seq_one_letter_code
_entity_poly.pdbx_strand_id
1 'polypeptide(L)'
;LIGRRLFLNEVEVLIKGAKAHTGTPQCQHCWHWGHNTEVCRHPAMRCPICTGPHLKASHCQLVGCCQGNPKVSPPIPPTPADVPCMHIRSCINCGNKHAADDHHCPYWQHRFNRSWIQ
;
A
#
# COMPACT_ATOMS: atom_id res chain seq x y z
N LEU A 1 -23.82 -18.86 5.69
CA LEU A 1 -23.28 -18.77 7.08
C LEU A 1 -24.14 -17.88 7.97
N ILE A 2 -24.63 -16.74 7.48
CA ILE A 2 -25.58 -15.87 8.22
C ILE A 2 -26.79 -16.67 8.72
N GLY A 3 -27.24 -16.40 9.94
CA GLY A 3 -28.37 -17.08 10.59
C GLY A 3 -28.02 -18.40 11.27
N ARG A 4 -26.80 -18.92 11.08
CA ARG A 4 -26.32 -20.09 11.83
C ARG A 4 -25.91 -19.71 13.24
N ARG A 5 -26.11 -20.67 14.15
CA ARG A 5 -25.57 -20.64 15.51
C ARG A 5 -24.30 -21.47 15.58
N LEU A 6 -23.36 -21.04 16.40
CA LEU A 6 -22.12 -21.77 16.67
C LEU A 6 -21.68 -21.51 18.10
N PHE A 7 -20.90 -22.43 18.67
CA PHE A 7 -20.37 -22.29 20.02
C PHE A 7 -18.95 -21.71 19.95
N LEU A 8 -18.74 -20.59 20.64
CA LEU A 8 -17.41 -20.01 20.91
C LEU A 8 -17.18 -20.07 22.41
N ASN A 9 -16.19 -20.87 22.85
CA ASN A 9 -15.86 -21.02 24.28
C ASN A 9 -17.10 -21.28 25.14
N GLU A 10 -17.90 -22.28 24.77
CA GLU A 10 -19.15 -22.66 25.46
C GLU A 10 -20.29 -21.62 25.37
N VAL A 11 -20.09 -20.48 24.71
CA VAL A 11 -21.12 -19.48 24.44
C VAL A 11 -21.72 -19.70 23.07
N GLU A 12 -23.04 -19.91 23.02
CA GLU A 12 -23.78 -19.94 21.76
C GLU A 12 -23.87 -18.52 21.17
N VAL A 13 -23.37 -18.35 19.94
CA VAL A 13 -23.43 -17.08 19.22
C VAL A 13 -24.18 -17.24 17.90
N LEU A 14 -24.93 -16.19 17.52
CA LEU A 14 -25.66 -16.11 16.26
C LEU A 14 -24.86 -15.29 15.24
N ILE A 15 -24.55 -15.86 14.08
CA ILE A 15 -23.95 -15.10 12.97
C ILE A 15 -25.01 -14.14 12.42
N LYS A 16 -24.81 -12.84 12.64
CA LYS A 16 -25.59 -11.77 12.00
C LYS A 16 -24.90 -11.28 10.74
N GLY A 17 -25.70 -10.85 9.76
CA GLY A 17 -25.18 -10.15 8.60
C GLY A 17 -24.63 -8.78 9.04
N ALA A 18 -23.42 -8.45 8.59
CA ALA A 18 -22.87 -7.11 8.74
C ALA A 18 -23.19 -6.28 7.48
N LYS A 19 -23.44 -4.98 7.67
CA LYS A 19 -23.49 -4.06 6.53
C LYS A 19 -22.11 -4.06 5.86
N ALA A 20 -22.08 -4.21 4.53
CA ALA A 20 -20.84 -4.09 3.79
C ALA A 20 -20.31 -2.65 3.92
N HIS A 21 -19.23 -2.48 4.68
CA HIS A 21 -18.44 -1.26 4.70
C HIS A 21 -17.32 -1.42 3.68
N THR A 22 -17.68 -1.36 2.40
CA THR A 22 -16.70 -1.24 1.32
C THR A 22 -16.04 0.12 1.50
N GLY A 23 -14.91 0.16 2.22
CA GLY A 23 -14.10 1.35 2.37
C GLY A 23 -13.77 1.95 1.00
N THR A 24 -13.32 3.20 0.99
CA THR A 24 -12.81 3.80 -0.24
C THR A 24 -11.60 2.99 -0.71
N PRO A 25 -11.56 2.53 -1.96
CA PRO A 25 -10.44 1.72 -2.43
C PRO A 25 -9.17 2.56 -2.60
N GLN A 26 -8.02 1.92 -2.40
CA GLN A 26 -6.73 2.41 -2.85
C GLN A 26 -6.33 1.69 -4.14
N CYS A 27 -6.12 2.46 -5.20
CA CYS A 27 -5.70 1.93 -6.48
C CYS A 27 -4.29 1.33 -6.38
N GLN A 28 -4.12 0.06 -6.77
CA GLN A 28 -2.80 -0.60 -6.74
C GLN A 28 -1.93 -0.25 -7.96
N HIS A 29 -2.48 0.50 -8.93
CA HIS A 29 -1.76 0.98 -10.10
C HIS A 29 -1.09 2.33 -9.83
N CYS A 30 -1.83 3.33 -9.33
CA CYS A 30 -1.31 4.68 -9.10
C CYS A 30 -1.13 5.04 -7.62
N TRP A 31 -1.55 4.17 -6.70
CA TRP A 31 -1.50 4.33 -5.23
C TRP A 31 -2.34 5.47 -4.65
N HIS A 32 -3.20 6.09 -5.46
CA HIS A 32 -4.19 7.05 -4.99
C HIS A 32 -5.40 6.35 -4.37
N TRP A 33 -5.94 6.94 -3.31
CA TRP A 33 -7.27 6.59 -2.81
C TRP A 33 -8.38 7.17 -3.69
N GLY A 34 -9.55 6.55 -3.68
CA GLY A 34 -10.76 7.06 -4.32
C GLY A 34 -11.27 6.25 -5.51
N HIS A 35 -10.45 5.33 -6.05
CA HIS A 35 -10.85 4.50 -7.19
C HIS A 35 -10.19 3.12 -7.16
N ASN A 36 -10.82 2.16 -7.84
CA ASN A 36 -10.29 0.82 -8.02
C ASN A 36 -9.24 0.79 -9.13
N THR A 37 -8.34 -0.19 -9.06
CA THR A 37 -7.31 -0.45 -10.08
C THR A 37 -7.91 -0.61 -11.49
N GLU A 38 -9.06 -1.27 -11.62
CA GLU A 38 -9.74 -1.57 -12.89
C GLU A 38 -10.18 -0.33 -13.67
N VAL A 39 -10.48 0.77 -12.97
CA VAL A 39 -10.92 2.04 -13.59
C VAL A 39 -9.80 3.08 -13.65
N CYS A 40 -8.58 2.71 -13.25
CA CYS A 40 -7.45 3.61 -13.25
C CYS A 40 -7.04 3.94 -14.69
N ARG A 41 -6.87 5.24 -14.97
CA ARG A 41 -6.40 5.74 -16.28
C ARG A 41 -4.96 6.23 -16.27
N HIS A 42 -4.24 5.97 -15.18
CA HIS A 42 -2.85 6.40 -15.06
C HIS A 42 -1.99 5.58 -16.03
N PRO A 43 -1.06 6.19 -16.79
CA PRO A 43 -0.42 5.54 -17.94
C PRO A 43 0.62 4.47 -17.57
N ALA A 44 1.14 4.49 -16.33
CA ALA A 44 2.14 3.54 -15.86
C ALA A 44 1.92 3.23 -14.39
N MET A 45 2.23 2.00 -14.00
CA MET A 45 2.17 1.61 -12.60
C MET A 45 3.19 2.41 -11.79
N ARG A 46 2.85 2.74 -10.55
CA ARG A 46 3.71 3.51 -9.66
C ARG A 46 4.24 2.66 -8.52
N CYS A 47 5.45 2.97 -8.10
CA CYS A 47 6.02 2.46 -6.87
C CYS A 47 5.40 3.21 -5.67
N PRO A 48 4.87 2.52 -4.64
CA PRO A 48 4.31 3.20 -3.46
C PRO A 48 5.37 3.95 -2.64
N ILE A 49 6.66 3.60 -2.80
CA ILE A 49 7.76 4.16 -2.02
C ILE A 49 8.24 5.50 -2.61
N CYS A 50 8.45 5.54 -3.93
CA CYS A 50 9.08 6.67 -4.62
C CYS A 50 8.25 7.25 -5.77
N THR A 51 7.04 6.74 -6.01
CA THR A 51 6.12 7.15 -7.10
C THR A 51 6.62 6.97 -8.53
N GLY A 52 7.81 6.37 -8.71
CA GLY A 52 8.42 6.06 -10.00
C GLY A 52 7.70 4.93 -10.77
N PRO A 53 7.94 4.79 -12.09
CA PRO A 53 7.20 3.91 -12.99
C PRO A 53 7.65 2.43 -12.88
N HIS A 54 7.54 1.84 -11.70
CA HIS A 54 7.94 0.46 -11.42
C HIS A 54 7.20 -0.15 -10.24
N LEU A 55 7.22 -1.49 -10.15
CA LEU A 55 6.67 -2.21 -9.00
C LEU A 55 7.53 -2.02 -7.75
N LYS A 56 6.89 -2.10 -6.57
CA LYS A 56 7.60 -2.17 -5.28
C LYS A 56 8.65 -3.28 -5.25
N ALA A 57 8.37 -4.44 -5.84
CA ALA A 57 9.29 -5.57 -5.90
C ALA A 57 10.56 -5.29 -6.72
N SER A 58 10.46 -4.49 -7.79
CA SER A 58 11.60 -4.12 -8.64
C SER A 58 12.34 -2.88 -8.14
N HIS A 59 11.92 -2.31 -7.01
CA HIS A 59 12.43 -1.03 -6.51
C HIS A 59 13.94 -1.06 -6.23
N CYS A 60 14.43 -2.08 -5.52
CA CYS A 60 15.85 -2.22 -5.24
C CYS A 60 16.70 -2.59 -6.47
N GLN A 61 16.10 -2.89 -7.62
CA GLN A 61 16.86 -3.22 -8.84
C GLN A 61 16.94 -2.02 -9.80
N LEU A 62 15.97 -1.11 -9.73
CA LEU A 62 15.81 -0.02 -10.70
C LEU A 62 16.17 1.35 -10.14
N VAL A 63 16.12 1.54 -8.82
CA VAL A 63 16.38 2.84 -8.21
C VAL A 63 17.84 2.93 -7.80
N GLY A 64 18.61 3.82 -8.44
CA GLY A 64 20.07 3.89 -8.29
C GLY A 64 20.58 3.98 -6.85
N CYS A 65 19.85 4.63 -5.93
CA CYS A 65 20.26 4.69 -4.52
C CYS A 65 20.07 3.37 -3.75
N CYS A 66 19.26 2.44 -4.26
CA CYS A 66 19.02 1.12 -3.66
C CYS A 66 19.56 -0.04 -4.54
N GLN A 67 19.97 0.22 -5.79
CA GLN A 67 20.46 -0.77 -6.78
C GLN A 67 21.81 -1.39 -6.42
N GLY A 68 22.59 -0.72 -5.58
CA GLY A 68 24.00 -1.06 -5.41
C GLY A 68 24.80 -0.76 -6.67
N ASN A 69 26.08 -1.10 -6.64
CA ASN A 69 26.99 -0.91 -7.76
C ASN A 69 28.00 -2.06 -7.80
N PRO A 70 27.83 -3.06 -8.68
CA PRO A 70 28.77 -4.17 -8.79
C PRO A 70 30.07 -3.78 -9.51
N LYS A 71 30.13 -2.60 -10.14
CA LYS A 71 31.28 -2.14 -10.93
C LYS A 71 32.35 -1.41 -10.11
N VAL A 72 32.06 -1.05 -8.86
CA VAL A 72 33.03 -0.40 -7.96
C VAL A 72 33.77 -1.44 -7.11
N SER A 73 34.97 -1.09 -6.64
CA SER A 73 35.79 -1.96 -5.79
C SER A 73 35.98 -1.29 -4.42
N PRO A 74 35.44 -1.86 -3.32
CA PRO A 74 34.67 -3.10 -3.25
C PRO A 74 33.24 -2.98 -3.84
N PRO A 75 32.64 -4.06 -4.36
CA PRO A 75 31.27 -4.04 -4.87
C PRO A 75 30.27 -3.59 -3.81
N ILE A 76 29.35 -2.70 -4.19
CA ILE A 76 28.26 -2.27 -3.32
C ILE A 76 27.04 -3.16 -3.64
N PRO A 77 26.56 -4.00 -2.70
CA PRO A 77 25.36 -4.80 -2.92
C PRO A 77 24.11 -3.89 -2.99
N PRO A 78 23.04 -4.31 -3.70
CA PRO A 78 21.74 -3.68 -3.60
C PRO A 78 21.23 -3.69 -2.15
N THR A 79 20.47 -2.67 -1.78
CA THR A 79 19.78 -2.63 -0.49
C THR A 79 18.81 -3.82 -0.41
N PRO A 80 18.89 -4.66 0.64
CA PRO A 80 17.94 -5.76 0.83
C PRO A 80 16.49 -5.24 0.88
N ALA A 81 15.53 -6.05 0.42
CA ALA A 81 14.12 -5.64 0.33
C ALA A 81 13.51 -5.21 1.68
N ASP A 82 14.01 -5.77 2.79
CA ASP A 82 13.54 -5.47 4.15
C ASP A 82 14.23 -4.25 4.78
N VAL A 83 15.26 -3.70 4.13
CA VAL A 83 15.96 -2.51 4.60
C VAL A 83 15.29 -1.27 4.01
N PRO A 84 14.91 -0.29 4.84
CA PRO A 84 14.37 0.96 4.36
C PRO A 84 15.31 1.65 3.36
N CYS A 85 14.86 1.91 2.13
CA CYS A 85 15.70 2.68 1.22
C CYS A 85 15.92 4.11 1.75
N MET A 86 17.13 4.64 1.56
CA MET A 86 17.61 5.90 2.16
C MET A 86 17.06 7.17 1.51
N HIS A 87 16.30 7.08 0.41
CA HIS A 87 15.66 8.28 -0.14
C HIS A 87 14.42 8.67 0.66
N ILE A 88 14.14 9.97 0.62
CA ILE A 88 12.93 10.53 1.22
C ILE A 88 11.73 9.94 0.47
N ARG A 89 10.95 9.12 1.17
CA ARG A 89 9.64 8.67 0.71
C ARG A 89 8.70 9.86 0.73
N SER A 90 7.81 9.96 -0.25
CA SER A 90 6.75 10.96 -0.23
C SER A 90 5.44 10.30 -0.60
N CYS A 91 4.49 10.31 0.33
CA CYS A 91 3.19 9.72 0.11
C CYS A 91 2.43 10.54 -0.93
N ILE A 92 1.99 9.89 -2.00
CA ILE A 92 1.24 10.58 -3.06
C ILE A 92 -0.12 11.13 -2.62
N ASN A 93 -0.63 10.66 -1.48
CA ASN A 93 -1.93 11.07 -0.96
C ASN A 93 -1.83 12.26 0.00
N CYS A 94 -0.90 12.23 0.96
CA CYS A 94 -0.80 13.27 1.99
C CYS A 94 0.52 14.06 1.99
N GLY A 95 1.46 13.75 1.10
CA GLY A 95 2.75 14.43 0.97
C GLY A 95 3.77 14.17 2.09
N ASN A 96 3.42 13.37 3.10
CA ASN A 96 4.29 13.09 4.25
C ASN A 96 5.38 12.06 3.91
N LYS A 97 6.38 11.98 4.80
CA LYS A 97 7.59 11.14 4.65
C LYS A 97 7.37 9.65 4.90
N HIS A 98 6.46 9.04 4.15
CA HIS A 98 6.19 7.59 4.20
C HIS A 98 5.72 7.08 2.83
N ALA A 99 5.63 5.75 2.68
CA ALA A 99 5.14 5.14 1.45
C ALA A 99 3.61 5.24 1.36
N ALA A 100 3.06 5.18 0.14
CA ALA A 100 1.62 5.30 -0.07
C ALA A 100 0.81 4.14 0.52
N ASP A 101 1.43 2.98 0.77
CA ASP A 101 0.85 1.79 1.39
C ASP A 101 1.03 1.73 2.92
N ASP A 102 1.54 2.81 3.54
CA ASP A 102 1.74 2.88 4.99
C ASP A 102 0.41 3.04 5.75
N HIS A 103 0.21 2.22 6.78
CA HIS A 103 -0.98 2.27 7.63
C HIS A 103 -1.03 3.50 8.55
N HIS A 104 0.08 4.22 8.72
CA HIS A 104 0.10 5.50 9.44
C HIS A 104 -0.38 6.67 8.57
N CYS A 105 -0.61 6.45 7.27
CA CYS A 105 -1.16 7.48 6.40
C CYS A 105 -2.55 7.92 6.87
N PRO A 106 -2.85 9.23 6.95
CA PRO A 106 -4.20 9.72 7.26
C PRO A 106 -5.28 9.12 6.36
N TYR A 107 -4.98 8.91 5.07
CA TYR A 107 -5.92 8.26 4.15
C TYR A 107 -6.21 6.80 4.52
N TRP A 108 -5.23 6.05 5.02
CA TRP A 108 -5.47 4.68 5.51
C TRP A 108 -6.31 4.67 6.78
N GLN A 109 -6.07 5.61 7.70
CA GLN A 109 -6.85 5.78 8.91
C GLN A 109 -8.32 6.12 8.58
N HIS A 110 -8.54 6.91 7.54
CA HIS A 110 -9.87 7.30 7.06
C HIS A 110 -10.43 6.41 5.94
N ARG A 111 -9.86 5.23 5.68
CA ARG A 111 -10.29 4.35 4.57
C ARG A 111 -11.77 3.95 4.59
N PHE A 112 -12.43 4.00 5.73
CA PHE A 112 -13.89 3.74 5.85
C PHE A 112 -14.75 5.01 5.85
N ASN A 113 -14.13 6.20 5.80
CA ASN A 113 -14.80 7.49 5.74
C ASN A 113 -14.71 8.06 4.31
N ARG A 114 -15.70 7.72 3.49
CA ARG A 114 -15.75 8.13 2.08
C ARG A 114 -15.75 9.65 1.90
N SER A 115 -16.51 10.37 2.72
CA SER A 115 -16.60 11.84 2.69
C SER A 115 -15.29 12.54 3.03
N TRP A 116 -14.36 11.88 3.73
CA TRP A 116 -13.05 12.46 4.04
C TRP A 116 -12.05 12.28 2.88
N ILE A 117 -12.21 11.21 2.09
CA ILE A 117 -11.29 10.87 0.99
C ILE A 117 -11.68 11.56 -0.33
N GLN A 118 -12.98 11.83 -0.54
CA GLN A 118 -13.53 12.37 -1.79
C GLN A 118 -13.31 13.87 -1.98
#